data_AF-A0AAW6P8W2-F1
#
_entry.id   AF-A0AAW6P8W2-F1
#
_cell.length_a   1.000
_cell.length_b   1.000
_cell.length_c   1.000
_cell.angle_alpha   90.00
_cell.angle_beta   90.00
_cell.angle_gamma   90.00
#
_symmetry.space_group_name_H-M   'P 1'
#
loop_
_entity.id
_entity.type
_entity.pdbx_description
1 polymer ?
#
loop_
_entity_poly.entity_id
_entity_poly.type
_entity_poly.pdbx_seq_one_letter_code
_entity_poly.pdbx_strand_id
1 'polypeptide(L)' 'MADSPLPALLYRLNLNINAIGSAVEELAIWVEQRGSTETSDAVKLHLETLIENADFISEALVELIARED' A
#
# COMPACT_ATOMS: atom_id res chain seq x y z
N MET A 1 -17.15 10.33 19.78
CA MET A 1 -17.13 10.91 18.42
C MET A 1 -15.78 11.59 18.25
N ALA A 2 -14.85 10.91 17.61
CA ALA A 2 -13.46 11.34 17.56
C ALA A 2 -13.30 12.67 16.82
N ASP A 3 -12.90 13.72 17.54
CA ASP A 3 -12.44 15.00 16.98
C ASP A 3 -11.02 14.89 16.37
N SER A 4 -10.46 13.67 16.31
CA SER A 4 -9.12 13.44 15.79
C SER A 4 -9.16 13.29 14.26
N PRO A 5 -8.40 14.11 13.51
CA PRO A 5 -8.24 13.89 12.06
C PRO A 5 -7.39 12.66 11.74
N LEU A 6 -6.83 11.98 12.75
CA LEU A 6 -5.87 10.89 12.58
C LEU A 6 -6.43 9.70 11.81
N PRO A 7 -7.62 9.12 12.11
CA PRO A 7 -8.13 7.98 11.35
C PRO A 7 -8.36 8.33 9.87
N ALA A 8 -8.87 9.54 9.59
CA ALA A 8 -9.08 10.01 8.23
C ALA A 8 -7.76 10.22 7.46
N LEU A 9 -6.72 10.74 8.11
CA LEU A 9 -5.39 10.89 7.52
C LEU A 9 -4.74 9.53 7.23
N LEU A 10 -4.81 8.58 8.17
CA LEU A 10 -4.28 7.22 7.98
C LEU A 10 -5.02 6.48 6.87
N TYR A 11 -6.34 6.63 6.78
CA TYR A 11 -7.13 6.10 5.67
C TYR A 11 -6.66 6.64 4.31
N ARG A 12 -6.45 7.96 4.20
CA ARG A 12 -5.94 8.58 2.96
C ARG A 12 -4.52 8.13 2.63
N LEU A 13 -3.67 7.91 3.64
CA LEU A 13 -2.34 7.37 3.44
C LEU A 13 -2.38 5.93 2.92
N ASN A 14 -3.26 5.09 3.48
CA ASN A 14 -3.48 3.72 3.02
C ASN A 14 -3.90 3.69 1.54
N LEU A 15 -4.84 4.55 1.14
CA LEU A 15 -5.26 4.68 -0.27
C LEU A 15 -4.10 5.08 -1.19
N ASN A 16 -3.24 6.00 -0.76
CA ASN A 16 -2.07 6.38 -1.54
C ASN A 16 -1.07 5.22 -1.70
N ILE A 17 -0.83 4.44 -0.65
CA ILE A 17 0.07 3.28 -0.71
C ILE A 17 -0.49 2.23 -1.69
N ASN A 18 -1.80 1.95 -1.63
CA ASN A 18 -2.45 1.04 -2.58
C ASN A 18 -2.31 1.54 -4.04
N ALA A 19 -2.58 2.82 -4.29
CA ALA A 19 -2.44 3.39 -5.63
C ALA A 19 -1.00 3.35 -6.15
N ILE A 20 -0.01 3.61 -5.27
CA ILE A 20 1.41 3.47 -5.60
C ILE A 20 1.74 2.00 -5.88
N GLY A 21 1.27 1.07 -5.05
CA GLY A 21 1.46 -0.37 -5.23
C GLY A 21 0.98 -0.83 -6.61
N SER A 22 -0.25 -0.48 -6.99
CA SER A 22 -0.78 -0.81 -8.33
C SER A 22 0.04 -0.20 -9.46
N ALA A 23 0.42 1.07 -9.36
CA ALA A 23 1.26 1.71 -10.38
C ALA A 23 2.63 1.04 -10.51
N VAL A 24 3.24 0.63 -9.40
CA VAL A 24 4.51 -0.09 -9.38
C VAL A 24 4.36 -1.50 -9.98
N GLU A 25 3.27 -2.20 -9.66
CA GLU A 25 2.95 -3.51 -10.24
C GLU A 25 2.82 -3.44 -11.77
N GLU A 26 2.06 -2.47 -12.28
CA GLU A 26 1.91 -2.25 -13.72
C GLU A 26 3.27 -1.97 -14.40
N LEU A 27 4.15 -1.18 -13.76
CA LEU A 27 5.49 -0.92 -14.27
C LEU A 27 6.37 -2.17 -14.23
N ALA A 28 6.29 -3.00 -13.19
CA ALA A 28 7.02 -4.26 -13.11
C ALA A 28 6.65 -5.20 -14.27
N ILE A 29 5.34 -5.35 -14.52
CA ILE A 29 4.80 -6.12 -15.65
C ILE A 29 5.29 -5.56 -16.99
N TRP A 30 5.27 -4.24 -17.17
CA TRP A 30 5.73 -3.60 -18.41
C TRP A 30 7.23 -3.82 -18.67
N VAL A 31 8.06 -3.74 -17.63
CA VAL A 31 9.51 -4.02 -17.71
C VAL A 31 9.77 -5.50 -18.03
N GLU A 32 9.02 -6.42 -17.40
CA GLU A 32 9.09 -7.86 -17.65
C GLU A 32 8.76 -8.20 -19.11
N GLN A 33 7.69 -7.61 -19.66
CA GLN A 33 7.27 -7.79 -21.06
C GLN A 33 8.34 -7.34 -22.08
N ARG A 34 9.29 -6.50 -21.65
CA ARG A 34 10.43 -6.06 -22.47
C ARG A 34 11.70 -6.90 -22.26
N GLY A 35 11.58 -8.03 -21.56
CA GLY A 35 12.65 -8.99 -21.33
C GLY A 35 13.55 -8.66 -20.14
N SER A 36 13.23 -7.63 -19.36
CA SER A 36 14.02 -7.23 -18.19
C SER A 36 13.48 -7.89 -16.92
N THR A 37 13.57 -9.22 -16.88
CA THR A 37 13.00 -10.06 -15.80
C THR A 37 13.64 -9.78 -14.44
N GLU A 38 14.97 -9.64 -14.38
CA GLU A 38 15.69 -9.35 -13.13
C GLU A 38 15.25 -8.01 -12.50
N THR A 39 15.03 -6.98 -13.33
CA THR A 39 14.52 -5.69 -12.85
C THR A 39 13.06 -5.82 -12.39
N SER A 40 12.22 -6.55 -13.13
CA SER A 40 10.86 -6.86 -12.69
C SER A 40 10.85 -7.58 -11.33
N ASP A 41 11.70 -8.59 -11.13
CA ASP A 41 11.76 -9.36 -9.89
C ASP A 41 12.20 -8.50 -8.71
N ALA A 42 13.19 -7.63 -8.91
CA ALA A 42 13.62 -6.66 -7.89
C ALA A 42 12.50 -5.66 -7.54
N VAL A 43 11.74 -5.19 -8.52
CA VAL A 43 10.58 -4.30 -8.28
C VAL A 43 9.49 -5.04 -7.51
N LYS A 44 9.16 -6.29 -7.89
CA LYS A 44 8.16 -7.12 -7.20
C LYS A 44 8.54 -7.37 -5.74
N LEU A 45 9.82 -7.63 -5.46
CA LEU A 45 10.32 -7.76 -4.08
C LEU A 45 10.06 -6.48 -3.25
N HIS A 46 10.22 -5.30 -3.84
CA HIS A 46 9.89 -4.04 -3.15
C HIS A 46 8.39 -3.76 -3.05
N LEU A 47 7.61 -4.23 -4.02
CA LEU A 47 6.16 -4.17 -4.00
C LEU A 47 5.58 -4.97 -2.83
N GLU A 48 6.18 -6.12 -2.47
CA GLU A 48 5.79 -6.89 -1.28
C GLU A 48 5.79 -6.02 -0.01
N THR A 49 6.81 -5.17 0.17
CA THR A 49 6.86 -4.22 1.30
C THR A 49 5.71 -3.20 1.27
N LEU A 50 5.29 -2.73 0.10
CA LEU A 50 4.15 -1.81 0.00
C LEU A 50 2.84 -2.52 0.35
N ILE A 51 2.67 -3.77 -0.09
CA ILE A 51 1.49 -4.59 0.20
C ILE A 51 1.39 -4.87 1.70
N GLU A 52 2.47 -5.36 2.32
CA GLU A 52 2.52 -5.64 3.77
C GLU A 52 2.16 -4.40 4.61
N ASN A 53 2.65 -3.22 4.20
CA ASN A 53 2.32 -1.96 4.89
C ASN A 53 0.86 -1.54 4.65
N ALA A 54 0.33 -1.71 3.44
CA ALA A 54 -1.07 -1.42 3.15
C ALA A 54 -2.02 -2.29 3.97
N ASP A 55 -1.73 -3.59 4.07
CA ASP A 55 -2.52 -4.54 4.86
C ASP A 55 -2.46 -4.20 6.35
N PHE A 56 -1.25 -4.00 6.88
CA PHE A 56 -1.06 -3.61 8.29
C PHE A 56 -1.81 -2.31 8.65
N ILE A 57 -1.70 -1.28 7.81
CA ILE A 57 -2.39 0.00 8.07
C ILE A 57 -3.92 -0.19 8.03
N SER A 58 -4.43 -1.04 7.14
CA SER A 58 -5.87 -1.33 7.04
C SER A 58 -6.39 -1.99 8.33
N GLU A 59 -5.69 -3.00 8.82
CA GLU A 59 -6.04 -3.70 10.07
C GLU A 59 -5.93 -2.77 11.29
N ALA A 60 -4.83 -2.04 11.42
CA ALA A 60 -4.61 -1.10 12.52
C ALA A 60 -5.63 0.05 12.53
N LEU A 61 -6.11 0.48 11.36
CA LEU A 61 -7.15 1.51 11.26
C LEU A 61 -8.50 1.02 11.79
N VAL A 62 -8.87 -0.23 11.51
CA VAL A 62 -10.08 -0.85 12.07
C VAL A 62 -10.02 -0.88 13.60
N GLU A 63 -8.88 -1.30 14.16
CA GLU A 63 -8.67 -1.30 15.62
C GLU A 63 -8.71 0.10 16.22
N LEU A 64 -8.15 1.10 15.54
CA LEU A 64 -8.14 2.48 16.01
C LEU A 64 -9.57 3.05 16.08
N ILE A 65 -10.35 2.88 15.00
CA ILE A 65 -11.74 3.37 14.94
C ILE A 65 -12.58 2.71 16.03
N ALA A 66 -12.47 1.39 16.20
CA ALA A 66 -13.21 0.64 17.22
C ALA A 66 -12.86 1.05 18.66
N ARG A 67 -11.70 1.68 18.89
CA ARG A 67 -11.27 2.20 20.21
C ARG A 67 -11.66 3.65 20.45
N GLU A 68 -11.95 4.41 19.39
CA GLU A 68 -12.35 5.81 19.44
C GLU A 68 -13.89 6.02 19.42
N ASP A 69 -14.63 4.96 19.09
CA ASP A 69 -16.09 4.86 19.23
C ASP A 69 -16.55 4.65 20.68
#